data_AF-A0A3D0NGV3-F1
#
_entry.id   AF-A0A3D0NGV3-F1
#
_cell.length_a   1.000
_cell.length_b   1.000
_cell.length_c   1.000
_cell.angle_alpha   90.00
_cell.angle_beta   90.00
_cell.angle_gamma   90.00
#
_symmetry.space_group_name_H-M   'P 1'
#
loop_
_entity.id
_entity.type
_entity.pdbx_description
1 polymer ?
#
loop_
_entity_poly.entity_id
_entity_poly.type
_entity_poly.pdbx_seq_one_letter_code
_entity_poly.pdbx_strand_id
1 'polypeptide(L)'
;MLALTSVTALVAACGTTDSWVESIAARGWPAQYATAENSSHTPIAGAAALAPQWTRAVKGELGAAAALGGNYLAVNGQTADGCSLMVWENNNNGRQRWCTRMVLGGGFSSALFDGFDNLYIGQPGLMISYPPTQWVRWRTNVIGMPTTARFLAAGQLLVVTHLGQVLIFDSHRGTVVGTPLDLVEGIDPTDAARGLGDCQQSLPGCPIPSAPAFSPATQIAVVGVWQPGAPASVLTALRYQPGQSALLSREWTSDAVSAGVLGSPVISEDGETVYVNGRDRRLWA
;
A
#
# COMPACT_ATOMS: atom_id res chain seq x y z
N MET A 1 -45.32 51.45 -17.06
CA MET A 1 -45.23 50.28 -16.16
C MET A 1 -44.78 49.09 -17.00
N LEU A 2 -43.46 48.90 -17.17
CA LEU A 2 -42.88 47.75 -17.87
C LEU A 2 -42.30 46.81 -16.81
N ALA A 3 -42.81 45.58 -16.75
CA ALA A 3 -42.28 44.53 -15.90
C ALA A 3 -41.14 43.81 -16.61
N LEU A 4 -39.93 43.84 -16.03
CA LEU A 4 -38.83 42.96 -16.41
C LEU A 4 -39.04 41.60 -15.71
N THR A 5 -39.32 40.56 -16.48
CA THR A 5 -39.27 39.17 -16.00
C THR A 5 -37.84 38.64 -16.16
N SER A 6 -37.16 38.42 -15.05
CA SER A 6 -35.87 37.74 -14.98
C SER A 6 -36.07 36.23 -15.12
N VAL A 7 -35.51 35.62 -16.16
CA VAL A 7 -35.45 34.16 -16.30
C VAL A 7 -34.17 33.67 -15.62
N THR A 8 -34.29 33.02 -14.47
CA THR A 8 -33.19 32.29 -13.83
C THR A 8 -33.02 30.93 -14.52
N ALA A 9 -31.97 30.79 -15.32
CA ALA A 9 -31.54 29.49 -15.82
C ALA A 9 -30.83 28.73 -14.69
N LEU A 10 -31.48 27.67 -14.19
CA LEU A 10 -30.86 26.68 -13.31
C LEU A 10 -29.87 25.85 -14.14
N VAL A 11 -28.58 26.11 -13.98
CA VAL A 11 -27.53 25.23 -14.50
C VAL A 11 -27.50 23.99 -13.59
N ALA A 12 -28.25 22.95 -13.97
CA ALA A 12 -28.08 21.63 -13.38
C ALA A 12 -26.72 21.08 -13.86
N ALA A 13 -25.69 21.24 -13.03
CA ALA A 13 -24.43 20.53 -13.24
C ALA A 13 -24.69 19.03 -13.07
N CYS A 14 -24.48 18.25 -14.14
CA CYS A 14 -24.45 16.79 -14.07
C CYS A 14 -23.29 16.38 -13.16
N GLY A 15 -23.58 16.08 -11.89
CA GLY A 15 -22.63 15.41 -11.02
C GLY A 15 -22.42 13.98 -11.50
N THR A 16 -21.17 13.57 -11.66
CA THR A 16 -20.82 12.19 -12.03
C THR A 16 -21.16 11.26 -10.86
N THR A 17 -22.09 10.34 -11.07
CA THR A 17 -22.51 9.34 -10.07
C THR A 17 -21.61 8.10 -10.04
N ASP A 18 -20.44 8.13 -10.70
CA ASP A 18 -19.62 6.93 -10.96
C ASP A 18 -18.79 6.45 -9.76
N SER A 19 -18.93 7.08 -8.58
CA SER A 19 -18.20 6.70 -7.37
C SER A 19 -18.49 5.27 -6.89
N TRP A 20 -19.61 4.65 -7.31
CA TRP A 20 -19.89 3.24 -7.03
C TRP A 20 -19.02 2.26 -7.84
N VAL A 21 -18.34 2.73 -8.89
CA VAL A 21 -17.43 1.92 -9.74
C VAL A 21 -15.98 2.07 -9.28
N GLU A 22 -15.66 3.12 -8.53
CA GLU A 22 -14.32 3.36 -8.04
C GLU A 22 -13.96 2.41 -6.90
N SER A 23 -12.79 1.80 -6.98
CA SER A 23 -12.35 0.89 -5.93
C SER A 23 -11.83 1.66 -4.71
N ILE A 24 -12.20 1.14 -3.55
CA ILE A 24 -11.70 1.53 -2.24
C ILE A 24 -11.20 0.27 -1.53
N ALA A 25 -10.35 0.42 -0.51
CA ALA A 25 -9.88 -0.71 0.28
C ALA A 25 -11.04 -1.60 0.75
N ALA A 26 -10.85 -2.92 0.74
CA ALA A 26 -11.85 -3.85 1.24
C ALA A 26 -12.19 -3.55 2.71
N ARG A 27 -13.42 -3.83 3.13
CA ARG A 27 -13.79 -3.76 4.55
C ARG A 27 -13.07 -4.86 5.32
N GLY A 28 -12.66 -4.59 6.56
CA GLY A 28 -12.00 -5.56 7.42
C GLY A 28 -10.48 -5.38 7.45
N TRP A 29 -9.73 -6.32 6.88
CA TRP A 29 -8.26 -6.35 6.94
C TRP A 29 -7.61 -6.36 5.54
N PRO A 30 -7.87 -5.34 4.71
CA PRO A 30 -7.52 -5.34 3.28
C PRO A 30 -6.03 -5.50 2.97
N ALA A 31 -5.13 -5.21 3.91
CA ALA A 31 -3.68 -5.35 3.79
C ALA A 31 -3.03 -5.58 5.17
N GLN A 32 -1.70 -5.82 5.21
CA GLN A 32 -0.90 -6.18 6.40
C GLN A 32 -1.22 -5.41 7.70
N TYR A 33 -1.63 -4.14 7.63
CA TYR A 33 -1.85 -3.28 8.80
C TYR A 33 -3.28 -2.73 8.92
N ALA A 34 -4.26 -3.45 8.38
CA ALA A 34 -5.71 -3.18 8.44
C ALA A 34 -6.18 -1.90 7.72
N THR A 35 -5.62 -0.73 8.03
CA THR A 35 -6.07 0.55 7.46
C THR A 35 -4.94 1.26 6.72
N ALA A 36 -5.26 2.40 6.08
CA ALA A 36 -4.26 3.16 5.34
C ALA A 36 -3.19 3.77 6.29
N GLU A 37 -3.59 4.07 7.52
CA GLU A 37 -2.80 4.64 8.61
C GLU A 37 -1.87 3.61 9.26
N ASN A 38 -1.94 2.34 8.85
CA ASN A 38 -1.28 1.19 9.48
C ASN A 38 -1.74 0.88 10.91
N SER A 39 -3.00 1.17 11.24
CA SER A 39 -3.51 1.06 12.62
C SER A 39 -3.32 -0.30 13.28
N SER A 40 -3.29 -1.39 12.49
CA SER A 40 -3.25 -2.77 13.01
C SER A 40 -4.33 -3.04 14.06
N HIS A 41 -5.47 -2.35 13.94
CA HIS A 41 -6.53 -2.30 14.93
C HIS A 41 -7.87 -2.66 14.30
N THR A 42 -8.75 -3.26 15.10
CA THR A 42 -10.16 -3.41 14.79
C THR A 42 -10.98 -3.13 16.04
N PRO A 43 -12.10 -2.39 15.94
CA PRO A 43 -13.01 -2.19 17.07
C PRO A 43 -13.84 -3.43 17.39
N ILE A 44 -13.77 -4.48 16.55
CA ILE A 44 -14.50 -5.73 16.76
C ILE A 44 -13.89 -6.46 17.97
N ALA A 45 -14.71 -6.73 18.98
CA ALA A 45 -14.30 -7.51 20.13
C ALA A 45 -13.79 -8.89 19.72
N GLY A 46 -12.66 -9.30 20.29
CA GLY A 46 -12.07 -10.62 20.03
C GLY A 46 -12.98 -11.76 20.48
N ALA A 47 -12.88 -12.91 19.80
CA ALA A 47 -13.60 -14.11 20.19
C ALA A 47 -13.07 -14.67 21.52
N ALA A 48 -13.98 -15.05 22.43
CA ALA A 48 -13.62 -15.61 23.74
C ALA A 48 -13.28 -17.11 23.71
N ALA A 49 -13.69 -17.83 22.66
CA ALA A 49 -13.44 -19.26 22.48
C ALA A 49 -12.97 -19.50 21.04
N LEU A 50 -11.67 -19.70 20.87
CA LEU A 50 -11.06 -19.97 19.57
C LEU A 50 -10.92 -21.47 19.34
N ALA A 51 -11.36 -21.93 18.18
CA ALA A 51 -11.10 -23.28 17.67
C ALA A 51 -10.55 -23.18 16.23
N PRO A 52 -9.55 -23.99 15.87
CA PRO A 52 -9.05 -24.02 14.49
C PRO A 52 -10.17 -24.39 13.53
N GLN A 53 -10.43 -23.53 12.54
CA GLN A 53 -11.42 -23.81 11.48
C GLN A 53 -10.78 -24.54 10.29
N TRP A 54 -9.62 -24.07 9.85
CA TRP A 54 -8.87 -24.68 8.76
C TRP A 54 -7.40 -24.23 8.80
N THR A 55 -6.54 -25.04 8.18
CA THR A 55 -5.12 -24.72 7.98
C THR A 55 -4.76 -24.90 6.52
N ARG A 56 -3.89 -24.03 5.99
CA ARG A 56 -3.32 -24.16 4.64
C ARG A 56 -1.83 -23.93 4.68
N ALA A 57 -1.09 -24.78 3.95
CA ALA A 57 0.34 -24.62 3.78
C ALA A 57 0.62 -23.58 2.70
N VAL A 58 1.46 -22.60 3.03
CA VAL A 58 1.92 -21.58 2.07
C VAL A 58 3.13 -22.04 1.25
N LYS A 59 3.75 -23.16 1.63
CA LYS A 59 4.85 -23.83 0.91
C LYS A 59 6.11 -22.97 0.71
N GLY A 60 6.29 -21.93 1.53
CA GLY A 60 7.47 -21.07 1.57
C GLY A 60 7.40 -20.13 2.77
N GLU A 61 8.13 -19.02 2.72
CA GLU A 61 8.26 -18.09 3.84
C GLU A 61 7.25 -16.93 3.76
N LEU A 62 6.71 -16.54 4.91
CA LEU A 62 5.84 -15.36 5.04
C LEU A 62 6.61 -14.22 5.68
N GLY A 63 6.95 -13.21 4.89
CA GLY A 63 7.56 -11.98 5.39
C GLY A 63 6.55 -10.88 5.74
N ALA A 64 5.33 -10.95 5.19
CA ALA A 64 4.26 -10.00 5.38
C ALA A 64 2.96 -10.69 5.83
N ALA A 65 2.12 -9.97 6.59
CA ALA A 65 0.85 -10.53 7.07
C ALA A 65 -0.16 -10.72 5.93
N ALA A 66 -1.12 -11.62 6.17
CA ALA A 66 -2.20 -11.89 5.23
C ALA A 66 -3.10 -10.67 5.00
N ALA A 67 -3.67 -10.59 3.81
CA ALA A 67 -4.74 -9.65 3.47
C ALA A 67 -6.09 -10.40 3.43
N LEU A 68 -7.13 -9.78 3.98
CA LEU A 68 -8.52 -10.25 3.96
C LEU A 68 -9.36 -9.28 3.14
N GLY A 69 -9.91 -9.77 2.03
CA GLY A 69 -11.00 -9.13 1.31
C GLY A 69 -12.37 -9.54 1.86
N GLY A 70 -13.41 -9.30 1.09
CA GLY A 70 -14.78 -9.72 1.42
C GLY A 70 -14.90 -11.23 1.51
N ASN A 71 -14.45 -11.96 0.48
CA ASN A 71 -14.58 -13.42 0.41
C ASN A 71 -13.25 -14.18 0.37
N TYR A 72 -12.13 -13.45 0.32
CA TYR A 72 -10.84 -14.04 0.04
C TYR A 72 -9.77 -13.64 1.05
N LEU A 73 -8.80 -14.53 1.22
CA LEU A 73 -7.56 -14.31 1.95
C LEU A 73 -6.40 -14.46 0.97
N ALA A 74 -5.46 -13.52 0.99
CA ALA A 74 -4.25 -13.58 0.17
C ALA A 74 -2.99 -13.58 1.03
N VAL A 75 -1.98 -14.36 0.61
CA VAL A 75 -0.65 -14.34 1.22
C VAL A 75 0.44 -14.38 0.16
N ASN A 76 1.55 -13.70 0.45
CA ASN A 76 2.78 -13.72 -0.33
C ASN A 76 3.79 -14.65 0.36
N GLY A 77 3.78 -15.93 -0.01
CA GLY A 77 4.49 -17.01 0.68
C GLY A 77 5.85 -17.39 0.11
N GLN A 78 6.58 -16.45 -0.51
CA GLN A 78 7.95 -16.58 -1.05
C GLN A 78 8.52 -18.00 -1.04
N THR A 79 8.17 -18.77 -2.08
CA THR A 79 8.63 -20.15 -2.25
C THR A 79 9.67 -20.26 -3.36
N ALA A 80 10.66 -21.14 -3.19
CA ALA A 80 11.62 -21.45 -4.25
C ALA A 80 10.91 -22.06 -5.48
N ASP A 81 9.96 -22.96 -5.23
CA ASP A 81 9.27 -23.76 -6.23
C ASP A 81 7.74 -23.64 -6.14
N GLY A 82 7.08 -23.49 -7.30
CA GLY A 82 5.62 -23.42 -7.36
C GLY A 82 5.05 -22.02 -7.04
N CYS A 83 3.87 -21.95 -6.46
CA CYS A 83 3.17 -20.67 -6.28
C CYS A 83 3.71 -19.86 -5.10
N SER A 84 4.00 -18.58 -5.32
CA SER A 84 4.44 -17.65 -4.28
C SER A 84 3.39 -16.62 -3.86
N LEU A 85 2.27 -16.53 -4.60
CA LEU A 85 1.07 -15.81 -4.21
C LEU A 85 -0.13 -16.76 -4.25
N MET A 86 -0.87 -16.81 -3.15
CA MET A 86 -2.00 -17.72 -3.00
C MET A 86 -3.22 -16.95 -2.53
N VAL A 87 -4.38 -17.30 -3.10
CA VAL A 87 -5.67 -16.78 -2.68
C VAL A 87 -6.59 -17.93 -2.30
N TRP A 88 -7.15 -17.87 -1.10
CA TRP A 88 -8.11 -18.84 -0.57
C TRP A 88 -9.45 -18.16 -0.29
N GLU A 89 -10.53 -18.93 -0.38
CA GLU A 89 -11.85 -18.51 0.08
C GLU A 89 -11.88 -18.54 1.61
N ASN A 90 -12.04 -17.37 2.24
CA ASN A 90 -12.03 -17.24 3.71
C ASN A 90 -13.33 -17.79 4.34
N ASN A 91 -14.39 -17.90 3.54
CA ASN A 91 -15.73 -18.36 3.92
C ASN A 91 -16.06 -19.79 3.44
N ASN A 92 -15.09 -20.50 2.85
CA ASN A 92 -15.28 -21.85 2.32
C ASN A 92 -14.12 -22.77 2.74
N ASN A 93 -13.90 -22.88 4.06
CA ASN A 93 -12.89 -23.73 4.69
C ASN A 93 -11.48 -23.57 4.11
N GLY A 94 -11.11 -22.38 3.63
CA GLY A 94 -9.82 -22.13 3.01
C GLY A 94 -9.63 -22.85 1.66
N ARG A 95 -10.69 -23.09 0.88
CA ARG A 95 -10.55 -23.65 -0.49
C ARG A 95 -9.67 -22.74 -1.33
N GLN A 96 -8.64 -23.29 -1.97
CA GLN A 96 -7.74 -22.51 -2.82
C GLN A 96 -8.49 -22.06 -4.05
N ARG A 97 -8.59 -20.74 -4.21
CA ARG A 97 -9.24 -20.12 -5.36
C ARG A 97 -8.31 -20.14 -6.55
N TRP A 98 -7.07 -19.68 -6.35
CA TRP A 98 -5.99 -19.76 -7.31
C TRP A 98 -4.65 -19.55 -6.61
N CYS A 99 -3.57 -19.85 -7.32
CA CYS A 99 -2.23 -19.46 -6.92
C CYS A 99 -1.39 -19.16 -8.15
N THR A 100 -0.41 -18.28 -8.02
CA THR A 100 0.49 -17.92 -9.13
C THR A 100 1.93 -17.77 -8.64
N ARG A 101 2.88 -17.90 -9.58
CA ARG A 101 4.29 -17.58 -9.36
C ARG A 101 4.49 -16.09 -9.58
N MET A 102 4.99 -15.41 -8.56
CA MET A 102 5.54 -14.05 -8.68
C MET A 102 7.06 -14.11 -8.76
N VAL A 103 7.72 -13.06 -9.20
CA VAL A 103 9.17 -12.91 -9.03
C VAL A 103 9.48 -12.78 -7.53
N LEU A 104 10.48 -13.51 -7.04
CA LEU A 104 10.87 -13.50 -5.61
C LEU A 104 11.63 -12.23 -5.22
N GLY A 105 11.70 -11.98 -3.92
CA GLY A 105 12.35 -10.81 -3.33
C GLY A 105 11.37 -9.80 -2.73
N GLY A 106 10.06 -10.03 -2.94
CA GLY A 106 8.98 -9.17 -2.45
C GLY A 106 8.34 -9.60 -1.14
N GLY A 107 8.96 -10.51 -0.36
CA GLY A 107 8.33 -11.15 0.80
C GLY A 107 7.87 -10.21 1.92
N PHE A 108 8.49 -9.04 2.02
CA PHE A 108 8.14 -7.99 2.98
C PHE A 108 6.88 -7.20 2.58
N SER A 109 6.34 -7.42 1.38
CA SER A 109 5.17 -6.73 0.86
C SER A 109 3.94 -7.66 0.84
N SER A 110 2.87 -7.23 1.50
CA SER A 110 1.56 -7.87 1.46
C SER A 110 0.75 -7.47 0.23
N ALA A 111 -0.26 -8.28 -0.08
CA ALA A 111 -1.32 -7.91 -1.01
C ALA A 111 -2.22 -6.82 -0.40
N LEU A 112 -2.95 -6.11 -1.26
CA LEU A 112 -4.05 -5.23 -0.88
C LEU A 112 -5.31 -5.66 -1.64
N PHE A 113 -6.42 -5.84 -0.93
CA PHE A 113 -7.74 -6.04 -1.54
C PHE A 113 -8.55 -4.73 -1.62
N ASP A 114 -9.30 -4.55 -2.69
CA ASP A 114 -10.39 -3.58 -2.75
C ASP A 114 -11.76 -4.19 -2.41
N GLY A 115 -12.80 -3.35 -2.32
CA GLY A 115 -14.18 -3.75 -2.06
C GLY A 115 -14.81 -4.68 -3.11
N PHE A 116 -14.18 -4.89 -4.26
CA PHE A 116 -14.59 -5.84 -5.29
C PHE A 116 -13.76 -7.12 -5.28
N ASP A 117 -12.92 -7.30 -4.24
CA ASP A 117 -11.95 -8.39 -4.13
C ASP A 117 -10.91 -8.40 -5.26
N ASN A 118 -10.67 -7.26 -5.93
CA ASN A 118 -9.46 -7.12 -6.74
C ASN A 118 -8.26 -7.00 -5.80
N LEU A 119 -7.21 -7.72 -6.17
CA LEU A 119 -5.95 -7.79 -5.46
C LEU A 119 -4.91 -6.91 -6.16
N TYR A 120 -4.13 -6.17 -5.37
CA TYR A 120 -3.01 -5.34 -5.81
C TYR A 120 -1.75 -5.82 -5.11
N ILE A 121 -0.67 -6.07 -5.86
CA ILE A 121 0.59 -6.54 -5.29
C ILE A 121 1.78 -6.21 -6.19
N GLY A 122 2.93 -5.96 -5.57
CA GLY A 122 4.19 -5.76 -6.26
C GLY A 122 5.01 -7.04 -6.42
N GLN A 123 5.84 -7.06 -7.44
CA GLN A 123 7.05 -7.90 -7.53
C GLN A 123 8.21 -7.02 -8.03
N PRO A 124 9.47 -7.47 -7.99
CA PRO A 124 10.58 -6.66 -8.50
C PRO A 124 10.31 -6.18 -9.93
N GLY A 125 10.26 -4.85 -10.11
CA GLY A 125 10.07 -4.16 -11.37
C GLY A 125 8.61 -3.97 -11.81
N LEU A 126 7.62 -4.49 -11.07
CA LEU A 126 6.23 -4.55 -11.53
C LEU A 126 5.22 -4.32 -10.39
N MET A 127 4.22 -3.48 -10.64
CA MET A 127 2.97 -3.45 -9.90
C MET A 127 1.89 -4.19 -10.70
N ILE A 128 1.11 -5.05 -10.04
CA ILE A 128 0.17 -5.95 -10.70
C ILE A 128 -1.18 -5.92 -9.98
N SER A 129 -2.28 -6.00 -10.76
CA SER A 129 -3.62 -6.26 -10.22
C SER A 129 -4.22 -7.55 -10.77
N TYR A 130 -4.89 -8.29 -9.89
CA TYR A 130 -5.64 -9.50 -10.19
C TYR A 130 -7.10 -9.34 -9.75
N PRO A 131 -8.07 -9.87 -10.50
CA PRO A 131 -9.44 -10.07 -10.06
C PRO A 131 -9.52 -11.38 -9.26
N PRO A 132 -10.69 -11.69 -8.65
CA PRO A 132 -10.94 -12.98 -7.99
C PRO A 132 -10.75 -14.23 -8.88
N THR A 133 -10.65 -14.07 -10.21
CA THR A 133 -10.51 -15.14 -11.21
C THR A 133 -9.09 -15.37 -11.71
N GLN A 134 -8.05 -14.77 -11.12
CA GLN A 134 -6.61 -14.94 -11.43
C GLN A 134 -6.06 -14.26 -12.70
N TRP A 135 -6.88 -13.88 -13.69
CA TRP A 135 -6.34 -13.24 -14.91
C TRP A 135 -5.80 -11.86 -14.62
N VAL A 136 -4.57 -11.52 -15.03
CA VAL A 136 -4.01 -10.18 -14.79
C VAL A 136 -4.95 -9.10 -15.35
N ARG A 137 -5.47 -8.21 -14.49
CA ARG A 137 -6.27 -7.04 -14.90
C ARG A 137 -5.38 -6.03 -15.61
N TRP A 138 -4.28 -5.70 -14.95
CA TRP A 138 -3.24 -4.83 -15.47
C TRP A 138 -1.91 -5.14 -14.79
N ARG A 139 -0.82 -4.77 -15.45
CA ARG A 139 0.54 -4.80 -14.90
C ARG A 139 1.31 -3.62 -15.46
N THR A 140 2.10 -2.99 -14.61
CA THR A 140 2.81 -1.76 -14.97
C THR A 140 4.20 -1.79 -14.40
N ASN A 141 5.18 -1.46 -15.24
CA ASN A 141 6.58 -1.41 -14.83
C ASN A 141 6.81 -0.26 -13.84
N VAL A 142 7.64 -0.53 -12.85
CA VAL A 142 8.06 0.43 -11.81
C VAL A 142 9.56 0.23 -11.54
N ILE A 143 10.18 1.21 -10.89
CA ILE A 143 11.57 1.11 -10.45
C ILE A 143 11.61 0.40 -9.10
N GLY A 144 12.27 -0.75 -9.03
CA GLY A 144 12.38 -1.54 -7.81
C GLY A 144 11.15 -2.40 -7.50
N MET A 145 11.10 -2.92 -6.27
CA MET A 145 9.99 -3.68 -5.69
C MET A 145 8.99 -2.75 -4.96
N PRO A 146 7.69 -2.75 -5.30
CA PRO A 146 6.66 -2.08 -4.51
C PRO A 146 6.52 -2.64 -3.09
N THR A 147 6.46 -1.73 -2.12
CA THR A 147 5.97 -2.03 -0.76
C THR A 147 4.44 -2.20 -0.78
N THR A 148 3.83 -2.54 0.34
CA THR A 148 2.37 -2.73 0.40
C THR A 148 1.65 -1.42 0.09
N ALA A 149 0.86 -1.42 -0.97
CA ALA A 149 0.18 -0.23 -1.48
C ALA A 149 -0.92 0.29 -0.53
N ARG A 150 -1.34 1.55 -0.73
CA ARG A 150 -2.40 2.22 0.06
C ARG A 150 -3.39 2.91 -0.87
N PHE A 151 -4.67 2.91 -0.53
CA PHE A 151 -5.61 3.81 -1.20
C PHE A 151 -5.47 5.22 -0.62
N LEU A 152 -5.30 6.23 -1.49
CA LEU A 152 -5.28 7.65 -1.10
C LEU A 152 -6.68 8.27 -1.17
N ALA A 153 -7.45 7.81 -2.16
CA ALA A 153 -8.81 8.19 -2.45
C ALA A 153 -9.46 7.04 -3.22
N ALA A 154 -10.77 7.15 -3.47
CA ALA A 154 -11.45 6.23 -4.37
C ALA A 154 -10.74 6.23 -5.74
N GLY A 155 -10.49 5.03 -6.26
CA GLY A 155 -9.80 4.83 -7.53
C GLY A 155 -8.29 5.10 -7.51
N GLN A 156 -7.71 5.67 -6.45
CA GLN A 156 -6.31 6.11 -6.43
C GLN A 156 -5.44 5.32 -5.44
N LEU A 157 -4.41 4.67 -5.99
CA LEU A 157 -3.52 3.78 -5.24
C LEU A 157 -2.11 4.37 -5.13
N LEU A 158 -1.68 4.69 -3.91
CA LEU A 158 -0.29 4.99 -3.58
C LEU A 158 0.56 3.72 -3.67
N VAL A 159 1.60 3.81 -4.49
CA VAL A 159 2.63 2.78 -4.62
C VAL A 159 3.98 3.43 -4.32
N VAL A 160 4.66 2.91 -3.30
CA VAL A 160 6.02 3.31 -2.94
C VAL A 160 6.94 2.10 -3.13
N THR A 161 8.03 2.25 -3.86
CA THR A 161 8.99 1.17 -4.06
C THR A 161 10.15 1.25 -3.08
N HIS A 162 10.81 0.12 -2.82
CA HIS A 162 11.94 0.08 -1.91
C HIS A 162 13.14 0.93 -2.33
N LEU A 163 13.21 1.32 -3.61
CA LEU A 163 14.24 2.21 -4.16
C LEU A 163 13.80 3.68 -4.18
N GLY A 164 12.68 4.03 -3.55
CA GLY A 164 12.30 5.43 -3.38
C GLY A 164 11.36 6.01 -4.45
N GLN A 165 10.90 5.21 -5.41
CA GLN A 165 9.93 5.71 -6.39
C GLN A 165 8.54 5.76 -5.75
N VAL A 166 7.88 6.92 -5.85
CA VAL A 166 6.52 7.16 -5.36
C VAL A 166 5.59 7.47 -6.52
N LEU A 167 4.51 6.71 -6.62
CA LEU A 167 3.57 6.73 -7.72
C LEU A 167 2.13 6.73 -7.20
N ILE A 168 1.25 7.40 -7.94
CA ILE A 168 -0.20 7.24 -7.77
C ILE A 168 -0.73 6.53 -8.99
N PHE A 169 -1.43 5.43 -8.78
CA PHE A 169 -2.05 4.64 -9.83
C PHE A 169 -3.55 4.87 -9.88
N ASP A 170 -4.08 4.96 -11.11
CA ASP A 170 -5.47 4.63 -11.37
C ASP A 170 -5.63 3.12 -11.16
N SER A 171 -6.31 2.76 -10.08
CA SER A 171 -6.50 1.38 -9.64
C SER A 171 -7.36 0.54 -10.58
N HIS A 172 -8.13 1.16 -11.48
CA HIS A 172 -8.93 0.47 -12.49
C HIS A 172 -8.10 0.18 -13.75
N ARG A 173 -7.33 1.17 -14.23
CA ARG A 173 -6.57 1.12 -15.48
C ARG A 173 -5.14 0.61 -15.32
N GLY A 174 -4.57 0.72 -14.13
CA GLY A 174 -3.16 0.41 -13.86
C GLY A 174 -2.19 1.48 -14.38
N THR A 175 -2.68 2.66 -14.77
CA THR A 175 -1.85 3.76 -15.27
C THR A 175 -1.43 4.69 -14.15
N VAL A 176 -0.20 5.21 -14.21
CA VAL A 176 0.27 6.24 -13.29
C VAL A 176 -0.46 7.56 -13.58
N VAL A 177 -0.91 8.23 -12.54
CA VAL A 177 -1.59 9.53 -12.56
C VAL A 177 -0.66 10.56 -11.96
N GLY A 178 -0.48 11.68 -12.67
CA GLY A 178 0.44 12.75 -12.26
C GLY A 178 1.91 12.40 -12.48
N THR A 179 2.79 13.23 -11.92
CA THR A 179 4.24 13.04 -12.01
C THR A 179 4.75 12.17 -10.86
N PRO A 180 5.55 11.12 -11.14
CA PRO A 180 6.27 10.37 -10.10
C PRO A 180 7.14 11.27 -9.22
N LEU A 181 7.28 10.91 -7.94
CA LEU A 181 8.21 11.55 -7.01
C LEU A 181 9.30 10.54 -6.62
N ASP A 182 10.56 10.92 -6.77
CA ASP A 182 11.69 10.10 -6.33
C ASP A 182 12.21 10.60 -4.98
N LEU A 183 12.28 9.69 -4.00
CA LEU A 183 12.80 9.97 -2.66
C LEU A 183 14.29 9.66 -2.54
N VAL A 184 14.84 8.89 -3.47
CA VAL A 184 16.23 8.44 -3.49
C VAL A 184 16.80 8.69 -4.88
N GLU A 185 17.98 9.28 -4.94
CA GLU A 185 18.68 9.60 -6.18
C GLU A 185 19.71 8.53 -6.55
N GLY A 186 20.20 8.56 -7.80
CA GLY A 186 21.28 7.68 -8.25
C GLY A 186 20.90 6.20 -8.34
N ILE A 187 19.60 5.93 -8.53
CA ILE A 187 19.08 4.58 -8.74
C ILE A 187 19.21 4.21 -10.22
N ASP A 188 19.75 3.02 -10.48
CA ASP A 188 19.65 2.39 -11.80
C ASP A 188 18.24 1.81 -11.96
N PRO A 189 17.40 2.33 -12.87
CA PRO A 189 16.04 1.87 -13.04
C PRO A 189 15.95 0.44 -13.57
N THR A 190 17.05 -0.13 -14.08
CA THR A 190 17.08 -1.48 -14.67
C THR A 190 17.37 -2.58 -13.64
N ASP A 191 17.93 -2.22 -12.48
CA ASP A 191 18.19 -3.17 -11.38
C ASP A 191 17.11 -3.08 -10.30
N ALA A 192 15.96 -3.69 -10.59
CA ALA A 192 14.84 -3.69 -9.67
C ALA A 192 15.04 -4.56 -8.41
N ALA A 193 16.14 -5.34 -8.34
CA ALA A 193 16.44 -6.25 -7.24
C ALA A 193 17.51 -5.70 -6.27
N ARG A 194 18.09 -4.54 -6.59
CA ARG A 194 19.14 -3.89 -5.81
C ARG A 194 18.76 -3.77 -4.34
N GLY A 195 19.52 -4.41 -3.46
CA GLY A 195 19.34 -4.25 -2.02
C GLY A 195 18.12 -4.96 -1.42
N LEU A 196 17.39 -5.78 -2.18
CA LEU A 196 16.22 -6.51 -1.65
C LEU A 196 16.54 -7.43 -0.46
N GLY A 197 17.76 -7.97 -0.40
CA GLY A 197 18.21 -8.80 0.73
C GLY A 197 18.14 -8.08 2.08
N ASP A 198 18.23 -6.74 2.06
CA ASP A 198 18.23 -5.91 3.26
C ASP A 198 16.80 -5.54 3.70
N CYS A 199 15.79 -5.64 2.83
CA CYS A 199 14.46 -5.10 3.10
C CYS A 199 13.75 -5.80 4.25
N GLN A 200 13.82 -7.13 4.34
CA GLN A 200 13.14 -7.89 5.40
C GLN A 200 13.61 -7.49 6.81
N GLN A 201 14.88 -7.11 6.94
CA GLN A 201 15.49 -6.68 8.20
C GLN A 201 15.60 -5.15 8.32
N SER A 202 15.09 -4.41 7.33
CA SER A 202 15.23 -2.96 7.23
C SER A 202 16.69 -2.52 7.36
N LEU A 203 17.60 -3.09 6.58
CA LEU A 203 19.03 -2.72 6.62
C LEU A 203 19.34 -1.59 5.60
N PRO A 204 20.51 -0.92 5.70
CA PRO A 204 20.82 0.27 4.89
C PRO A 204 20.79 0.06 3.37
N GLY A 205 20.95 -1.16 2.89
CA GLY A 205 20.86 -1.48 1.46
C GLY A 205 19.44 -1.37 0.89
N CYS A 206 18.41 -1.29 1.75
CA CYS A 206 17.02 -1.11 1.34
C CYS A 206 16.49 0.26 1.79
N PRO A 207 16.48 1.28 0.91
CA PRO A 207 16.09 2.64 1.28
C PRO A 207 14.69 2.76 1.88
N ILE A 208 13.71 2.02 1.35
CA ILE A 208 12.34 2.01 1.87
C ILE A 208 11.93 0.56 2.15
N PRO A 209 12.18 0.04 3.36
CA PRO A 209 11.95 -1.37 3.67
C PRO A 209 10.52 -1.70 4.11
N SER A 210 9.69 -0.68 4.33
CA SER A 210 8.40 -0.81 4.97
C SER A 210 7.28 -0.09 4.21
N ALA A 211 6.04 -0.46 4.51
CA ALA A 211 4.89 0.11 3.84
C ALA A 211 4.61 1.54 4.34
N PRO A 212 4.16 2.47 3.47
CA PRO A 212 3.78 3.80 3.91
C PRO A 212 2.54 3.76 4.82
N ALA A 213 2.40 4.75 5.68
CA ALA A 213 1.13 5.10 6.32
C ALA A 213 0.51 6.28 5.58
N PHE A 214 -0.81 6.35 5.49
CA PHE A 214 -1.54 7.48 4.92
C PHE A 214 -2.72 7.85 5.80
N SER A 215 -2.88 9.14 6.09
CA SER A 215 -4.03 9.71 6.79
C SER A 215 -4.93 10.43 5.79
N PRO A 216 -6.18 9.97 5.58
CA PRO A 216 -7.18 10.71 4.83
C PRO A 216 -7.58 12.03 5.50
N ALA A 217 -7.51 12.10 6.84
CA ALA A 217 -7.87 13.29 7.60
C ALA A 217 -6.95 14.47 7.30
N THR A 218 -5.64 14.21 7.19
CA THR A 218 -4.65 15.25 6.89
C THR A 218 -4.13 15.19 5.47
N GLN A 219 -4.45 14.18 4.67
CA GLN A 219 -3.87 13.91 3.34
C GLN A 219 -2.33 13.80 3.35
N ILE A 220 -1.75 13.31 4.44
CA ILE A 220 -0.32 13.01 4.57
C ILE A 220 -0.08 11.52 4.41
N ALA A 221 0.88 11.16 3.57
CA ALA A 221 1.55 9.87 3.62
C ALA A 221 2.90 10.00 4.36
N VAL A 222 3.25 9.07 5.24
CA VAL A 222 4.56 9.02 5.90
C VAL A 222 5.27 7.73 5.55
N VAL A 223 6.57 7.83 5.27
CA VAL A 223 7.43 6.72 4.92
C VAL A 223 8.80 6.85 5.59
N GLY A 224 9.37 5.72 6.01
CA GLY A 224 10.77 5.66 6.44
C GLY A 224 11.70 5.63 5.24
N VAL A 225 12.72 6.48 5.22
CA VAL A 225 13.68 6.61 4.11
C VAL A 225 15.10 6.50 4.65
N TRP A 226 15.86 5.55 4.14
CA TRP A 226 17.30 5.45 4.36
C TRP A 226 18.04 5.91 3.10
N GLN A 227 18.59 7.13 3.14
CA GLN A 227 19.39 7.62 2.02
C GLN A 227 20.66 6.78 1.86
N PRO A 228 21.07 6.44 0.62
CA PRO A 228 22.33 5.75 0.39
C PRO A 228 23.52 6.45 1.06
N GLY A 229 24.25 5.70 1.90
CA GLY A 229 25.41 6.22 2.64
C GLY A 229 25.08 7.01 3.92
N ALA A 230 23.80 7.30 4.21
CA ALA A 230 23.42 7.94 5.46
C ALA A 230 23.60 6.98 6.66
N PRO A 231 23.94 7.49 7.85
CA PRO A 231 24.17 6.65 9.03
C PRO A 231 22.88 6.07 9.63
N ALA A 232 21.72 6.67 9.33
CA ALA A 232 20.43 6.30 9.88
C ALA A 232 19.30 6.64 8.89
N SER A 233 18.18 5.93 9.01
CA SER A 233 16.92 6.20 8.30
C SER A 233 16.10 7.30 8.99
N VAL A 234 15.39 8.11 8.22
CA VAL A 234 14.57 9.23 8.68
C VAL A 234 13.10 9.02 8.30
N LEU A 235 12.17 9.78 8.90
CA LEU A 235 10.80 9.86 8.38
C LEU A 235 10.70 10.94 7.32
N THR A 236 9.95 10.68 6.26
CA THR A 236 9.57 11.69 5.26
C THR A 236 8.06 11.67 5.10
N ALA A 237 7.44 12.85 5.20
CA ALA A 237 6.03 13.03 4.91
C ALA A 237 5.83 13.61 3.51
N LEU A 238 4.80 13.10 2.85
CA LEU A 238 4.37 13.47 1.52
C LEU A 238 2.94 13.99 1.60
N ARG A 239 2.72 15.20 1.12
CA ARG A 239 1.41 15.80 0.98
C ARG A 239 0.75 15.31 -0.30
N TYR A 240 -0.40 14.67 -0.16
CA TYR A 240 -1.28 14.37 -1.28
C TYR A 240 -2.14 15.60 -1.61
N GLN A 241 -2.16 15.99 -2.88
CA GLN A 241 -2.79 17.21 -3.39
C GLN A 241 -3.71 16.88 -4.57
N PRO A 242 -4.95 16.38 -4.31
CA PRO A 242 -5.87 15.99 -5.36
C PRO A 242 -6.16 17.16 -6.32
N GLY A 243 -6.20 16.87 -7.62
CA GLY A 243 -6.50 17.85 -8.67
C GLY A 243 -5.31 18.70 -9.13
N GLN A 244 -4.13 18.56 -8.53
CA GLN A 244 -2.90 19.18 -9.02
C GLN A 244 -2.18 18.30 -10.04
N SER A 245 -1.31 18.88 -10.86
CA SER A 245 -0.43 18.13 -11.78
C SER A 245 0.60 17.29 -11.01
N ALA A 246 1.20 17.89 -9.98
CA ALA A 246 2.03 17.21 -9.00
C ALA A 246 1.16 16.80 -7.80
N LEU A 247 0.63 15.58 -7.85
CA LEU A 247 -0.27 15.06 -6.82
C LEU A 247 0.41 14.78 -5.48
N LEU A 248 1.75 14.70 -5.45
CA LEU A 248 2.55 14.48 -4.25
C LEU A 248 3.68 15.49 -4.17
N SER A 249 3.88 16.06 -2.99
CA SER A 249 5.06 16.87 -2.66
C SER A 249 5.62 16.44 -1.31
N ARG A 250 6.93 16.62 -1.11
CA ARG A 250 7.53 16.44 0.21
C ARG A 250 7.04 17.58 1.12
N GLU A 251 6.43 17.22 2.24
CA GLU A 251 5.96 18.17 3.26
C GLU A 251 7.06 18.45 4.28
N TRP A 252 7.62 17.38 4.86
CA TRP A 252 8.69 17.47 5.84
C TRP A 252 9.55 16.20 5.86
N THR A 253 10.74 16.31 6.44
CA THR A 253 11.61 15.19 6.79
C THR A 253 12.04 15.35 8.25
N SER A 254 12.05 14.26 9.02
CA SER A 254 12.39 14.27 10.44
C SER A 254 13.47 13.22 10.75
N ASP A 255 14.56 13.69 11.35
CA ASP A 255 15.68 12.91 11.87
C ASP A 255 15.63 12.76 13.39
N ALA A 256 14.48 13.04 14.02
CA ALA A 256 14.29 12.99 15.47
C ALA A 256 14.66 11.63 16.08
N VAL A 257 14.46 10.53 15.33
CA VAL A 257 14.92 9.19 15.70
C VAL A 257 16.38 9.03 15.27
N SER A 258 17.31 9.52 16.09
CA SER A 258 18.75 9.57 15.74
C SER A 258 19.39 8.21 15.43
N ALA A 259 18.91 7.13 16.07
CA ALA A 259 19.35 5.76 15.77
C ALA A 259 18.78 5.21 14.46
N GLY A 260 17.82 5.91 13.84
CA GLY A 260 17.11 5.52 12.65
C GLY A 260 15.77 4.85 12.94
N VAL A 261 14.82 5.04 12.03
CA VAL A 261 13.50 4.38 12.08
C VAL A 261 13.54 2.92 11.63
N LEU A 262 12.63 2.13 12.18
CA LEU A 262 12.49 0.70 11.95
C LEU A 262 11.02 0.33 11.75
N GLY A 263 10.72 -0.40 10.68
CA GLY A 263 9.36 -0.84 10.36
C GLY A 263 8.49 0.24 9.73
N SER A 264 7.20 -0.05 9.61
CA SER A 264 6.21 0.89 9.03
C SER A 264 5.80 1.93 10.08
N PRO A 265 5.69 3.22 9.73
CA PRO A 265 5.09 4.21 10.61
C PRO A 265 3.59 3.91 10.78
N VAL A 266 2.98 4.45 11.84
CA VAL A 266 1.54 4.43 12.11
C VAL A 266 1.07 5.86 12.34
N ILE A 267 -0.05 6.26 11.76
CA ILE A 267 -0.63 7.59 11.99
C ILE A 267 -1.85 7.44 12.88
N SER A 268 -2.02 8.34 13.86
CA SER A 268 -3.25 8.40 14.67
C SER A 268 -4.48 8.68 13.80
N GLU A 269 -5.66 8.33 14.31
CA GLU A 269 -6.94 8.51 13.58
C GLU A 269 -7.19 9.98 13.19
N ASP A 270 -6.85 10.93 14.07
CA ASP A 270 -6.92 12.37 13.81
C ASP A 270 -5.84 12.88 12.83
N GLY A 271 -4.82 12.07 12.53
CA GLY A 271 -3.71 12.44 11.68
C GLY A 271 -2.64 13.31 12.34
N GLU A 272 -2.72 13.58 13.65
CA GLU A 272 -1.86 14.53 14.35
C GLU A 272 -0.55 13.91 14.88
N THR A 273 -0.52 12.60 15.11
CA THR A 273 0.62 11.89 15.70
C THR A 273 1.12 10.78 14.79
N VAL A 274 2.46 10.65 14.66
CA VAL A 274 3.10 9.59 13.87
C VAL A 274 3.93 8.70 14.79
N TYR A 275 3.48 7.47 15.00
CA TYR A 275 4.19 6.47 15.78
C TYR A 275 5.17 5.67 14.93
N VAL A 276 6.38 5.45 15.43
CA VAL A 276 7.37 4.58 14.75
C VAL A 276 8.32 3.93 15.75
N ASN A 277 8.79 2.72 15.43
CA ASN A 277 9.86 2.09 16.21
C ASN A 277 11.21 2.68 15.81
N GLY A 278 12.04 3.03 16.79
CA GLY A 278 13.43 3.38 16.58
C GLY A 278 14.35 2.17 16.74
N ARG A 279 15.49 2.18 16.04
CA ARG A 279 16.56 1.18 16.24
C ARG A 279 17.18 1.23 17.63
N ASP A 280 16.93 2.29 18.37
CA ASP A 280 17.26 2.43 19.80
C ASP A 280 16.31 1.64 20.73
N ARG A 281 15.41 0.82 20.15
CA ARG A 281 14.44 -0.03 20.87
C ARG A 281 13.41 0.79 21.65
N ARG A 282 13.03 1.95 21.13
CA ARG A 282 11.98 2.80 21.68
C ARG A 282 10.86 3.00 20.66
N LEU A 283 9.66 3.25 21.18
CA LEU A 283 8.55 3.80 20.42
C LEU A 283 8.65 5.32 20.44
N TRP A 284 8.58 5.94 19.27
CA TRP A 284 8.56 7.38 19.07
C TRP A 284 7.17 7.81 18.59
N ALA A 285 6.81 9.07 18.85
CA ALA A 285 5.54 9.71 18.49
C ALA A 285 5.78 11.19 18.15
#